data_AF-A0A524HCG7-F1
#
_entry.id   AF-A0A524HCG7-F1
#
_cell.length_a   1.000
_cell.length_b   1.000
_cell.length_c   1.000
_cell.angle_alpha   90.00
_cell.angle_beta   90.00
_cell.angle_gamma   90.00
#
_symmetry.space_group_name_H-M   'P 1'
#
loop_
_entity.id
_entity.type
_entity.pdbx_description
1 polymer ?
#
loop_
_entity_poly.entity_id
_entity_poly.type
_entity_poly.pdbx_seq_one_letter_code
_entity_poly.pdbx_strand_id
1 'polypeptide(L)'
;MSATATTFDVAAVAALPLDDALSACRDLLEDPEFPTVHAWKESGGKVLGHFQVYFPEELVHAAGMLPVKVRGAPVEMRQADSHFGSYLCSIIRSSLEVCLDGRLPLDMFVTHPICDAARNLAGVWSRNLPYSSQILYLPQNVNSAGSITYLRDEYARMLGDIEAVAGRTVSEADLRRSIAVFNENRRLLREVYAIKRETPWLLPVDQAYVMVALGACRDLLEDPE
;
A
#
# COMPACT_ATOMS: atom_id res chain seq x y z
N MET A 1 -26.49 -10.22 11.94
CA MET A 1 -26.77 -8.84 12.40
C MET A 1 -25.58 -7.99 12.00
N SER A 2 -25.86 -6.88 11.33
CA SER A 2 -24.94 -6.06 10.53
C SER A 2 -23.72 -5.59 11.33
N ALA A 3 -22.53 -5.99 10.90
CA ALA A 3 -21.29 -5.31 11.24
C ALA A 3 -21.14 -4.17 10.22
N THR A 4 -21.65 -3.00 10.59
CA THR A 4 -21.27 -1.72 9.99
C THR A 4 -19.75 -1.64 9.95
N ALA A 5 -19.19 -1.21 8.81
CA ALA A 5 -17.77 -0.94 8.63
C ALA A 5 -17.30 -0.01 9.76
N THR A 6 -16.67 -0.58 10.79
CA THR A 6 -16.10 0.21 11.87
C THR A 6 -14.82 0.80 11.31
N THR A 7 -14.84 2.10 11.07
CA THR A 7 -13.65 2.90 10.75
C THR A 7 -12.59 2.56 11.80
N PHE A 8 -11.39 2.16 11.39
CA PHE A 8 -10.30 1.94 12.34
C PHE A 8 -9.86 3.31 12.87
N ASP A 9 -10.43 3.69 14.02
CA ASP A 9 -10.12 4.95 14.69
C ASP A 9 -8.75 4.82 15.37
N VAL A 10 -7.74 5.44 14.75
CA VAL A 10 -6.35 5.42 15.22
C VAL A 10 -6.24 6.04 16.62
N ALA A 11 -7.00 7.10 16.92
CA ALA A 11 -6.96 7.77 18.22
C ALA A 11 -7.58 6.90 19.32
N ALA A 12 -8.70 6.26 19.02
CA ALA A 12 -9.32 5.31 19.94
C ALA A 12 -8.42 4.09 20.21
N VAL A 13 -7.80 3.53 19.16
CA VAL A 13 -6.86 2.39 19.28
C VAL A 13 -5.62 2.78 20.07
N ALA A 14 -5.08 3.99 19.85
CA ALA A 14 -3.91 4.48 20.59
C ALA A 14 -4.19 4.72 22.09
N ALA A 15 -5.45 4.90 22.49
CA ALA A 15 -5.86 5.05 23.88
C ALA A 15 -6.05 3.70 24.62
N LEU A 16 -6.05 2.58 23.90
CA LEU A 16 -6.16 1.25 24.49
C LEU A 16 -4.87 0.83 25.22
N PRO A 17 -4.95 -0.12 26.16
CA PRO A 17 -3.76 -0.85 26.62
C PRO A 17 -2.96 -1.42 25.43
N LEU A 18 -1.63 -1.46 25.55
CA LEU A 18 -0.74 -1.85 24.45
C LEU A 18 -1.14 -3.18 23.79
N ASP A 19 -1.46 -4.21 24.57
CA ASP A 19 -1.83 -5.52 24.04
C ASP A 19 -3.14 -5.48 23.25
N ASP A 20 -4.12 -4.70 23.72
CA ASP A 20 -5.40 -4.52 23.05
C ASP A 20 -5.23 -3.72 21.75
N ALA A 21 -4.40 -2.68 21.76
CA ALA A 21 -4.05 -1.90 20.57
C ALA A 21 -3.35 -2.76 19.52
N LEU A 22 -2.43 -3.63 19.93
CA LEU A 22 -1.73 -4.56 19.04
C LEU A 22 -2.67 -5.66 18.51
N SER A 23 -3.65 -6.10 19.31
CA SER A 23 -4.68 -7.03 18.85
C SER A 23 -5.55 -6.39 17.77
N ALA A 24 -6.06 -5.17 18.00
CA ALA A 24 -6.84 -4.45 17.00
C ALA A 24 -6.06 -4.22 15.70
N CYS A 25 -4.77 -3.88 15.81
CA CYS A 25 -3.86 -3.78 14.67
C CYS A 25 -3.74 -5.09 13.89
N ARG A 26 -3.67 -6.24 14.57
CA ARG A 26 -3.62 -7.55 13.92
C ARG A 26 -4.90 -7.86 13.18
N ASP A 27 -6.04 -7.64 13.83
CA ASP A 27 -7.35 -7.90 13.24
C ASP A 27 -7.52 -7.11 11.94
N LEU A 28 -7.13 -5.83 11.94
CA LEU A 28 -7.11 -5.00 10.73
C LEU A 28 -6.15 -5.55 9.66
N LEU A 29 -4.94 -5.95 10.04
CA LEU A 29 -3.92 -6.46 9.13
C LEU A 29 -4.39 -7.71 8.37
N GLU A 30 -5.13 -8.57 9.06
CA GLU A 30 -5.58 -9.88 8.59
C GLU A 30 -6.96 -9.83 7.91
N ASP A 31 -7.69 -8.70 8.03
CA ASP A 31 -9.01 -8.53 7.43
C ASP A 31 -8.94 -8.48 5.88
N PRO A 32 -9.47 -9.48 5.16
CA PRO A 32 -9.45 -9.52 3.71
C PRO A 32 -10.47 -8.58 3.06
N GLU A 33 -11.32 -7.91 3.85
CA GLU A 33 -12.33 -6.97 3.37
C GLU A 33 -11.84 -5.52 3.30
N PHE A 34 -10.63 -5.22 3.79
CA PHE A 34 -10.02 -3.87 3.73
C PHE A 34 -10.95 -2.74 4.23
N PRO A 35 -11.49 -2.83 5.45
CA PRO A 35 -12.55 -1.91 5.93
C PRO A 35 -12.13 -0.45 5.92
N THR A 36 -10.85 -0.14 6.15
CA THR A 36 -10.33 1.23 6.14
C THR A 36 -10.25 1.81 4.72
N VAL A 37 -10.00 0.97 3.71
CA VAL A 37 -10.03 1.39 2.31
C VAL A 37 -11.46 1.70 1.87
N HIS A 38 -12.44 0.88 2.28
CA HIS A 38 -13.86 1.18 2.03
C HIS A 38 -14.28 2.48 2.69
N ALA A 39 -13.96 2.68 3.98
CA ALA A 39 -14.28 3.92 4.66
C ALA A 39 -13.68 5.17 3.98
N TRP A 40 -12.43 5.06 3.47
CA TRP A 40 -11.80 6.11 2.69
C TRP A 40 -12.51 6.38 1.35
N LYS A 41 -12.97 5.33 0.65
CA LYS A 41 -13.77 5.49 -0.58
C LYS A 41 -15.13 6.13 -0.29
N GLU A 42 -15.77 5.73 0.80
CA GLU A 42 -17.08 6.26 1.24
C GLU A 42 -17.01 7.74 1.63
N SER A 43 -15.87 8.21 2.15
CA SER A 43 -15.63 9.64 2.39
C SER A 43 -15.33 10.45 1.13
N GLY A 44 -15.34 9.80 -0.05
CA GLY A 44 -15.06 10.42 -1.35
C GLY A 44 -13.57 10.41 -1.74
N GLY A 45 -12.72 9.77 -0.94
CA GLY A 45 -11.31 9.60 -1.23
C GLY A 45 -11.06 8.70 -2.44
N LYS A 46 -9.89 8.89 -3.07
CA LYS A 46 -9.41 8.02 -4.16
C LYS A 46 -8.26 7.15 -3.67
N VAL A 47 -8.16 5.94 -4.21
CA VAL A 47 -7.24 4.90 -3.75
C VAL A 47 -6.32 4.49 -4.90
N LEU A 48 -5.01 4.54 -4.68
CA LEU A 48 -4.02 3.94 -5.57
C LEU A 48 -3.48 2.67 -4.92
N GLY A 49 -3.73 1.54 -5.55
CA GLY A 49 -3.09 0.28 -5.18
C GLY A 49 -1.73 0.17 -5.85
N HIS A 50 -0.69 -0.21 -5.12
CA HIS A 50 0.60 -0.53 -5.72
C HIS A 50 1.05 -1.94 -5.37
N PHE A 51 1.62 -2.63 -6.35
CA PHE A 51 2.29 -3.89 -6.12
C PHE A 51 3.61 -3.65 -5.41
N GLN A 52 3.95 -4.54 -4.49
CA GLN A 52 5.24 -4.54 -3.80
C GLN A 52 6.41 -4.47 -4.81
N VAL A 53 7.58 -3.94 -4.47
CA VAL A 53 8.12 -3.64 -3.13
C VAL A 53 8.51 -2.16 -2.95
N TYR A 54 8.89 -1.48 -4.03
CA TYR A 54 9.57 -0.17 -3.98
C TYR A 54 8.77 0.91 -4.71
N PHE A 55 7.58 1.23 -4.19
CA PHE A 55 6.76 2.32 -4.70
C PHE A 55 6.92 3.57 -3.82
N PRO A 56 7.10 4.78 -4.42
CA PRO A 56 7.13 6.03 -3.67
C PRO A 56 5.72 6.46 -3.27
N GLU A 57 5.19 5.88 -2.18
CA GLU A 57 3.86 6.17 -1.61
C GLU A 57 3.66 7.67 -1.31
N GLU A 58 4.75 8.43 -1.11
CA GLU A 58 4.72 9.87 -0.91
C GLU A 58 4.02 10.63 -2.05
N LEU A 59 4.14 10.17 -3.30
CA LEU A 59 3.53 10.83 -4.46
C LEU A 59 2.00 10.79 -4.38
N VAL A 60 1.46 9.65 -3.94
CA VAL A 60 0.02 9.39 -3.82
C VAL A 60 -0.56 10.15 -2.63
N HIS A 61 0.12 10.06 -1.48
CA HIS A 61 -0.27 10.79 -0.29
C HIS A 61 -0.22 12.32 -0.51
N ALA A 62 0.80 12.83 -1.22
CA ALA A 62 0.87 14.25 -1.60
C ALA A 62 -0.29 14.68 -2.53
N ALA A 63 -0.82 13.76 -3.33
CA ALA A 63 -2.00 13.99 -4.16
C ALA A 63 -3.32 13.94 -3.37
N GLY A 64 -3.30 13.64 -2.07
CA GLY A 64 -4.50 13.47 -1.25
C GLY A 64 -5.25 12.18 -1.55
N MET A 65 -4.54 11.17 -2.07
CA MET A 65 -5.05 9.82 -2.30
C MET A 65 -4.50 8.86 -1.24
N LEU A 66 -5.18 7.72 -1.04
CA LEU A 66 -4.71 6.66 -0.17
C LEU A 66 -3.79 5.69 -0.95
N PRO A 67 -2.49 5.58 -0.60
CA PRO A 67 -1.63 4.54 -1.15
C PRO A 67 -1.87 3.21 -0.44
N VAL A 68 -2.37 2.21 -1.16
CA VAL A 68 -2.58 0.85 -0.62
C VAL A 68 -1.54 -0.10 -1.17
N LYS A 69 -0.81 -0.77 -0.27
CA LYS A 69 0.17 -1.79 -0.65
C LYS A 69 -0.55 -3.11 -0.91
N VAL A 70 -0.74 -3.46 -2.18
CA VAL A 70 -1.37 -4.71 -2.59
C VAL A 70 -0.39 -5.87 -2.38
N ARG A 71 -0.69 -6.70 -1.39
CA ARG A 71 0.23 -7.72 -0.86
C ARG A 71 -0.35 -9.14 -0.84
N GLY A 72 -1.41 -9.37 -1.60
CA GLY A 72 -2.20 -10.58 -1.51
C GLY A 72 -3.05 -10.62 -0.24
N ALA A 73 -3.85 -11.69 -0.13
CA ALA A 73 -4.75 -11.94 0.99
C ALA A 73 -4.99 -13.46 1.14
N PRO A 74 -5.34 -13.95 2.34
CA PRO A 74 -5.70 -15.36 2.57
C PRO A 74 -7.11 -15.67 2.03
N VAL A 75 -7.30 -15.53 0.72
CA VAL A 75 -8.58 -15.77 0.03
C VAL A 75 -8.50 -17.01 -0.87
N GLU A 76 -9.65 -17.65 -1.09
CA GLU A 76 -9.77 -18.72 -2.08
C GLU A 76 -9.68 -18.14 -3.50
N MET A 77 -8.86 -18.75 -4.36
CA MET A 77 -8.72 -18.32 -5.76
C MET A 77 -9.90 -18.86 -6.56
N ARG A 78 -10.82 -17.99 -7.00
CA ARG A 78 -11.97 -18.37 -7.82
C ARG A 78 -11.82 -17.85 -9.24
N GLN A 79 -11.33 -16.62 -9.40
CA GLN A 79 -11.26 -15.94 -10.70
C GLN A 79 -9.81 -15.81 -11.21
N ALA A 80 -8.86 -15.54 -10.33
CA ALA A 80 -7.46 -15.26 -10.67
C ALA A 80 -6.76 -16.43 -11.39
N ASP A 81 -7.13 -17.68 -11.09
CA ASP A 81 -6.56 -18.87 -11.73
C ASP A 81 -6.95 -19.02 -13.22
N SER A 82 -7.96 -18.27 -13.70
CA SER A 82 -8.26 -18.18 -15.14
C SER A 82 -7.32 -17.21 -15.88
N HIS A 83 -6.61 -16.34 -15.16
CA HIS A 83 -5.72 -15.32 -15.70
C HIS A 83 -4.24 -15.64 -15.50
N PHE A 84 -3.93 -16.54 -14.56
CA PHE A 84 -2.57 -16.91 -14.18
C PHE A 84 -2.37 -18.41 -14.21
N GLY A 85 -1.16 -18.83 -14.58
CA GLY A 85 -0.75 -20.22 -14.34
C GLY A 85 -0.63 -20.50 -12.84
N SER A 86 -1.05 -21.70 -12.41
CA SER A 86 -1.01 -22.12 -11.00
C SER A 86 0.39 -22.14 -10.38
N TYR A 87 1.43 -22.13 -11.21
CA TYR A 87 2.84 -22.07 -10.80
C TYR A 87 3.31 -20.67 -10.38
N LEU A 88 2.51 -19.63 -10.64
CA LEU A 88 2.85 -18.27 -10.24
C LEU A 88 2.60 -18.04 -8.75
N CYS A 89 3.34 -17.11 -8.15
CA CYS A 89 3.33 -16.91 -6.70
C CYS A 89 1.92 -16.55 -6.18
N SER A 90 1.62 -17.01 -4.97
CA SER A 90 0.31 -16.79 -4.35
C SER A 90 -0.04 -15.31 -4.20
N ILE A 91 0.97 -14.45 -4.01
CA ILE A 91 0.80 -13.00 -3.81
C ILE A 91 0.16 -12.33 -5.02
N ILE A 92 0.65 -12.57 -6.25
CA ILE A 92 0.05 -11.94 -7.43
C ILE A 92 -1.35 -12.46 -7.72
N ARG A 93 -1.59 -13.75 -7.47
CA ARG A 93 -2.88 -14.40 -7.73
C ARG A 93 -3.93 -13.88 -6.77
N SER A 94 -3.64 -13.89 -5.46
CA SER A 94 -4.55 -13.36 -4.44
C SER A 94 -4.75 -11.86 -4.57
N SER A 95 -3.72 -11.10 -4.98
CA SER A 95 -3.85 -9.67 -5.24
C SER A 95 -4.85 -9.37 -6.35
N LEU A 96 -4.87 -10.19 -7.40
CA LEU A 96 -5.85 -10.05 -8.48
C LEU A 96 -7.22 -10.49 -8.00
N GLU A 97 -7.29 -11.60 -7.26
CA GLU A 97 -8.54 -12.13 -6.71
C GLU A 97 -9.28 -11.08 -5.88
N VAL A 98 -8.62 -10.43 -4.91
CA VAL A 98 -9.28 -9.42 -4.07
C VAL A 98 -9.75 -8.20 -4.85
N CYS A 99 -9.10 -7.87 -5.96
CA CYS A 99 -9.53 -6.79 -6.84
C CYS A 99 -10.73 -7.23 -7.72
N LEU A 100 -10.71 -8.46 -8.25
CA LEU A 100 -11.80 -9.01 -9.07
C LEU A 100 -13.07 -9.27 -8.27
N ASP A 101 -12.93 -9.70 -7.01
CA ASP A 101 -14.04 -9.88 -6.07
C ASP A 101 -14.63 -8.54 -5.59
N GLY A 102 -13.96 -7.41 -5.88
CA GLY A 102 -14.37 -6.09 -5.41
C GLY A 102 -14.10 -5.82 -3.93
N ARG A 103 -13.37 -6.71 -3.24
CA ARG A 103 -12.97 -6.54 -1.83
C ARG A 103 -12.02 -5.36 -1.66
N LEU A 104 -11.12 -5.16 -2.63
CA LEU A 104 -10.19 -4.04 -2.64
C LEU A 104 -10.54 -3.05 -3.78
N PRO A 105 -11.31 -1.98 -3.50
CA PRO A 105 -11.67 -0.98 -4.50
C PRO A 105 -10.50 -0.02 -4.77
N LEU A 106 -10.07 0.08 -6.04
CA LEU A 106 -8.99 0.96 -6.48
C LEU A 106 -9.46 1.93 -7.58
N ASP A 107 -8.82 3.10 -7.66
CA ASP A 107 -8.98 4.07 -8.75
C ASP A 107 -7.79 4.03 -9.74
N MET A 108 -6.67 3.46 -9.31
CA MET A 108 -5.47 3.25 -10.11
C MET A 108 -4.64 2.10 -9.53
N PHE A 109 -3.95 1.34 -10.39
CA PHE A 109 -3.01 0.31 -9.97
C PHE A 109 -1.60 0.49 -10.57
N VAL A 110 -0.57 0.47 -9.74
CA VAL A 110 0.83 0.56 -10.20
C VAL A 110 1.58 -0.72 -9.88
N THR A 111 2.27 -1.29 -10.88
CA THR A 111 3.24 -2.38 -10.68
C THR A 111 4.65 -1.93 -11.05
N HIS A 112 5.63 -2.77 -10.73
CA HIS A 112 7.04 -2.57 -11.03
C HIS A 112 7.65 -3.85 -11.56
N PRO A 113 8.61 -3.79 -12.49
CA PRO A 113 9.25 -4.97 -13.05
C PRO A 113 10.31 -5.57 -12.10
N ILE A 114 9.94 -5.89 -10.86
CA ILE A 114 10.83 -6.47 -9.85
C ILE A 114 11.05 -7.98 -10.02
N CYS A 115 10.10 -8.66 -10.64
CA CYS A 115 10.18 -10.06 -11.00
C CYS A 115 9.46 -10.28 -12.34
N ASP A 116 9.65 -11.47 -12.92
CA ASP A 116 9.09 -11.80 -14.23
C ASP A 116 7.54 -11.78 -14.24
N ALA A 117 6.92 -12.18 -13.14
CA ALA A 117 5.47 -12.08 -13.02
C ALA A 117 4.98 -10.63 -12.85
N ALA A 118 5.64 -9.85 -11.98
CA ALA A 118 5.21 -8.49 -11.63
C ALA A 118 5.24 -7.51 -12.82
N ARG A 119 6.20 -7.67 -13.74
CA ARG A 119 6.29 -6.82 -14.95
C ARG A 119 5.10 -6.97 -15.90
N ASN A 120 4.37 -8.07 -15.81
CA ASN A 120 3.19 -8.33 -16.66
C ASN A 120 1.88 -7.87 -16.00
N LEU A 121 1.89 -7.51 -14.71
CA LEU A 121 0.67 -7.26 -13.95
C LEU A 121 -0.14 -6.08 -14.47
N ALA A 122 0.48 -4.99 -14.93
CA ALA A 122 -0.30 -3.87 -15.46
C ALA A 122 -1.13 -4.27 -16.68
N GLY A 123 -0.58 -5.11 -17.56
CA GLY A 123 -1.31 -5.63 -18.72
C GLY A 123 -2.44 -6.59 -18.32
N VAL A 124 -2.26 -7.36 -17.24
CA VAL A 124 -3.32 -8.22 -16.68
C VAL A 124 -4.41 -7.36 -16.03
N TRP A 125 -4.04 -6.38 -15.20
CA TRP A 125 -4.99 -5.47 -14.55
C TRP A 125 -5.82 -4.69 -15.57
N SER A 126 -5.18 -4.03 -16.52
CA SER A 126 -5.86 -3.20 -17.53
C SER A 126 -6.84 -3.98 -18.42
N ARG A 127 -6.72 -5.32 -18.50
CA ARG A 127 -7.65 -6.16 -19.27
C ARG A 127 -8.87 -6.62 -18.46
N ASN A 128 -8.75 -6.68 -17.14
CA ASN A 128 -9.74 -7.33 -16.28
C ASN A 128 -10.41 -6.37 -15.29
N LEU A 129 -9.83 -5.18 -15.07
CA LEU A 129 -10.31 -4.19 -14.10
C LEU A 129 -10.56 -2.84 -14.80
N PRO A 130 -11.56 -2.07 -14.36
CA PRO A 130 -12.06 -0.91 -15.10
C PRO A 130 -11.22 0.37 -14.93
N TYR A 131 -10.19 0.34 -14.09
CA TYR A 131 -9.34 1.48 -13.77
C TYR A 131 -7.97 1.38 -14.44
N SER A 132 -7.26 2.52 -14.49
CA SER A 132 -5.96 2.58 -15.13
C SER A 132 -4.93 1.74 -14.38
N SER A 133 -4.05 1.08 -15.13
CA SER A 133 -2.88 0.44 -14.57
C SER A 133 -1.60 0.84 -15.28
N GLN A 134 -0.57 1.16 -14.49
CA GLN A 134 0.71 1.64 -14.95
C GLN A 134 1.86 0.78 -14.45
N ILE A 135 2.97 0.83 -15.16
CA ILE A 135 4.26 0.28 -14.72
C ILE A 135 5.15 1.44 -14.32
N LEU A 136 5.70 1.42 -13.12
CA LEU A 136 6.82 2.28 -12.72
C LEU A 136 8.13 1.52 -12.94
N TYR A 137 8.97 2.04 -13.83
CA TYR A 137 10.23 1.44 -14.21
C TYR A 137 11.36 1.92 -13.30
N LEU A 138 11.92 1.00 -12.53
CA LEU A 138 13.08 1.28 -11.69
C LEU A 138 14.38 1.04 -12.46
N PRO A 139 15.42 1.87 -12.23
CA PRO A 139 16.72 1.70 -12.87
C PRO A 139 17.33 0.34 -12.48
N GLN A 140 17.66 -0.47 -13.48
CA GLN A 140 18.23 -1.81 -13.26
C GLN A 140 19.67 -1.75 -12.73
N ASN A 141 20.43 -0.73 -13.16
CA ASN A 141 21.77 -0.45 -12.62
C ASN A 141 21.72 0.85 -11.82
N VAL A 142 21.44 0.76 -10.52
CA VAL A 142 21.31 1.91 -9.62
C VAL A 142 22.60 2.75 -9.50
N ASN A 143 23.75 2.19 -9.82
CA ASN A 143 25.06 2.86 -9.71
C ASN A 143 25.50 3.58 -11.00
N SER A 144 24.70 3.51 -12.07
CA SER A 144 24.99 4.26 -13.30
C SER A 144 24.82 5.76 -13.08
N ALA A 145 25.67 6.57 -13.72
CA ALA A 145 25.62 8.03 -13.63
C ALA A 145 24.25 8.62 -14.04
N GLY A 146 23.51 7.95 -14.92
CA GLY A 146 22.20 8.38 -15.38
C GLY A 146 21.02 7.97 -14.49
N SER A 147 21.22 7.12 -13.49
CA SER A 147 20.11 6.48 -12.75
C SER A 147 19.28 7.45 -11.93
N ILE A 148 19.90 8.49 -11.38
CA ILE A 148 19.20 9.53 -10.62
C ILE A 148 18.27 10.33 -11.54
N THR A 149 18.78 10.78 -12.69
CA THR A 149 18.00 11.53 -13.69
C THR A 149 16.84 10.69 -14.21
N TYR A 150 17.10 9.44 -14.57
CA TYR A 150 16.08 8.50 -15.04
C TYR A 150 14.97 8.31 -14.00
N LEU A 151 15.33 8.03 -12.74
CA LEU A 151 14.35 7.79 -11.68
C LEU A 151 13.52 9.04 -11.39
N ARG A 152 14.14 10.23 -11.39
CA ARG A 152 13.43 11.50 -11.21
C ARG A 152 12.39 11.71 -12.32
N ASP A 153 12.78 11.52 -13.57
CA ASP A 153 11.90 11.75 -14.72
C ASP A 153 10.76 10.73 -14.74
N GLU A 154 11.05 9.49 -14.34
CA GLU A 154 10.04 8.45 -14.19
C GLU A 154 9.06 8.75 -13.04
N TYR A 155 9.53 9.27 -11.90
CA TYR A 155 8.65 9.74 -10.83
C TYR A 155 7.83 10.96 -11.24
N ALA A 156 8.37 11.86 -12.07
CA ALA A 156 7.61 12.98 -12.61
C ALA A 156 6.49 12.51 -13.55
N ARG A 157 6.76 11.50 -14.40
CA ARG A 157 5.73 10.85 -15.22
C ARG A 157 4.65 10.21 -14.36
N MET A 158 5.05 9.43 -13.36
CA MET A 158 4.12 8.76 -12.44
C MET A 158 3.26 9.76 -11.66
N LEU A 159 3.86 10.87 -11.22
CA LEU A 159 3.12 11.94 -10.56
C LEU A 159 2.05 12.54 -11.48
N GLY A 160 2.35 12.76 -12.76
CA GLY A 160 1.36 13.23 -13.73
C GLY A 160 0.18 12.26 -13.91
N ASP A 161 0.44 10.96 -13.95
CA ASP A 161 -0.61 9.93 -13.99
C ASP A 161 -1.46 9.95 -12.70
N ILE A 162 -0.82 10.12 -11.53
CA ILE A 162 -1.48 10.23 -10.23
C ILE A 162 -2.33 11.51 -10.15
N GLU A 163 -1.83 12.66 -10.59
CA GLU A 163 -2.55 13.95 -10.60
C GLU A 163 -3.81 13.88 -11.47
N ALA A 164 -3.72 13.21 -12.62
CA ALA A 164 -4.86 13.00 -13.51
C ALA A 164 -5.98 12.19 -12.84
N VAL A 165 -5.60 11.13 -12.10
CA VAL A 165 -6.57 10.35 -11.31
C VAL A 165 -7.07 11.15 -10.12
N ALA A 166 -6.21 11.83 -9.38
CA ALA A 166 -6.56 12.64 -8.22
C ALA A 166 -7.51 13.79 -8.59
N GLY A 167 -7.33 14.38 -9.76
CA GLY A 167 -8.05 15.57 -10.21
C GLY A 167 -7.49 16.85 -9.60
N ARG A 168 -6.24 16.85 -9.14
CA ARG A 168 -5.53 18.00 -8.58
C ARG A 168 -4.04 17.95 -8.92
N THR A 169 -3.39 19.10 -8.92
CA THR A 169 -1.93 19.20 -9.04
C THR A 169 -1.25 19.18 -7.68
N VAL A 170 -0.09 18.52 -7.61
CA VAL A 170 0.74 18.36 -6.43
C VAL A 170 1.82 19.44 -6.42
N SER A 171 1.80 20.29 -5.40
CA SER A 171 2.83 21.30 -5.21
C SER A 171 4.09 20.72 -4.57
N GLU A 172 5.22 21.43 -4.69
CA GLU A 172 6.45 21.07 -3.97
C GLU A 172 6.23 21.03 -2.44
N ALA A 173 5.39 21.93 -1.92
CA ALA A 173 5.05 21.95 -0.49
C ALA A 173 4.29 20.68 -0.08
N ASP A 174 3.40 20.16 -0.92
CA ASP A 174 2.66 18.92 -0.66
C ASP A 174 3.61 17.72 -0.60
N LEU A 175 4.55 17.63 -1.56
CA LEU A 175 5.58 16.60 -1.57
C LEU A 175 6.46 16.66 -0.33
N ARG A 176 6.92 17.86 0.08
CA ARG A 176 7.74 18.04 1.28
C ARG A 176 7.00 17.60 2.54
N ARG A 177 5.71 17.94 2.68
CA ARG A 177 4.88 17.48 3.82
C ARG A 177 4.74 15.95 3.81
N SER A 178 4.45 15.37 2.65
CA SER A 178 4.34 13.92 2.49
C SER A 178 5.65 13.21 2.86
N ILE A 179 6.78 13.66 2.34
CA ILE A 179 8.11 13.10 2.67
C ILE A 179 8.41 13.19 4.17
N ALA A 180 8.02 14.28 4.84
CA ALA A 180 8.21 14.41 6.29
C ALA A 180 7.42 13.34 7.07
N VAL A 181 6.15 13.13 6.73
CA VAL A 181 5.31 12.08 7.34
C VAL A 181 5.91 10.69 7.15
N PHE A 182 6.33 10.36 5.92
CA PHE A 182 6.91 9.04 5.63
C PHE A 182 8.30 8.86 6.26
N ASN A 183 9.09 9.92 6.41
CA ASN A 183 10.36 9.86 7.11
C ASN A 183 10.19 9.64 8.62
N GLU A 184 9.16 10.22 9.22
CA GLU A 184 8.82 9.97 10.61
C GLU A 184 8.40 8.52 10.83
N ASN A 185 7.54 7.97 9.96
CA ASN A 185 7.21 6.54 9.98
C ASN A 185 8.47 5.65 9.88
N ARG A 186 9.38 5.96 8.94
CA ARG A 186 10.64 5.22 8.81
C ARG A 186 11.52 5.36 10.05
N ARG A 187 11.50 6.47 10.77
CA ARG A 187 12.20 6.65 12.05
C ARG A 187 11.61 5.72 13.12
N LEU A 188 10.29 5.71 13.28
CA LEU A 188 9.57 4.86 14.23
C LEU A 188 9.80 3.36 13.93
N LEU A 189 9.77 2.94 12.66
CA LEU A 189 10.08 1.56 12.29
C LEU A 189 11.52 1.17 12.66
N ARG A 190 12.49 2.07 12.51
CA ARG A 190 13.88 1.82 12.95
C ARG A 190 13.98 1.65 14.46
N GLU A 191 13.14 2.31 15.25
CA GLU A 191 13.08 2.13 16.70
C GLU A 191 12.53 0.76 17.08
N VAL A 192 11.48 0.29 16.39
CA VAL A 192 10.99 -1.09 16.53
C VAL A 192 12.11 -2.11 16.28
N TYR A 193 12.90 -1.90 15.21
CA TYR A 193 14.06 -2.74 14.92
C TYR A 193 15.20 -2.62 15.95
N ALA A 194 15.41 -1.45 16.55
CA ALA A 194 16.38 -1.26 17.62
C ALA A 194 15.98 -2.05 18.88
N ILE A 195 14.71 -1.96 19.28
CA ILE A 195 14.15 -2.74 20.40
C ILE A 195 14.34 -4.24 20.14
N LYS A 196 14.05 -4.71 18.92
CA LYS A 196 14.26 -6.11 18.52
C LYS A 196 15.71 -6.56 18.63
N ARG A 197 16.66 -5.69 18.30
CA ARG A 197 18.08 -6.00 18.33
C ARG A 197 18.64 -6.01 19.75
N GLU A 198 18.24 -5.04 20.57
CA GLU A 198 18.87 -4.76 21.87
C GLU A 198 18.15 -5.45 23.02
N THR A 199 16.82 -5.51 22.98
CA THR A 199 15.98 -6.07 24.02
C THR A 199 14.87 -6.95 23.42
N PRO A 200 15.21 -8.03 22.70
CA PRO A 200 14.24 -8.86 21.96
C PRO A 200 13.11 -9.46 22.80
N TRP A 201 13.31 -9.64 24.12
CA TRP A 201 12.30 -10.16 25.03
C TRP A 201 11.17 -9.17 25.35
N LEU A 202 11.36 -7.87 25.07
CA LEU A 202 10.33 -6.84 25.25
C LEU A 202 9.33 -6.78 24.11
N LEU A 203 9.66 -7.34 22.95
CA LEU A 203 8.80 -7.29 21.78
C LEU A 203 8.78 -8.67 21.12
N PRO A 204 7.72 -9.47 21.34
CA PRO A 204 7.46 -10.72 20.63
C PRO A 204 7.46 -10.59 19.09
N VAL A 205 7.74 -11.68 18.38
CA VAL A 205 7.90 -11.67 16.90
C VAL A 205 6.63 -11.30 16.16
N ASP A 206 5.50 -11.81 16.63
CA ASP A 206 4.18 -11.58 16.07
C ASP A 206 3.73 -10.12 16.27
N GLN A 207 3.97 -9.54 17.45
CA GLN A 207 3.68 -8.12 17.71
C GLN A 207 4.51 -7.20 16.80
N ALA A 208 5.83 -7.44 16.70
CA ALA A 208 6.67 -6.67 15.79
C ALA A 208 6.28 -6.85 14.33
N TYR A 209 5.88 -8.06 13.92
CA TYR A 209 5.42 -8.30 12.57
C TYR A 209 4.19 -7.45 12.25
N VAL A 210 3.20 -7.39 13.15
CA VAL A 210 2.01 -6.55 12.99
C VAL A 210 2.39 -5.07 12.87
N MET A 211 3.25 -4.56 13.78
CA MET A 211 3.71 -3.16 13.74
C MET A 211 4.45 -2.81 12.44
N VAL A 212 5.37 -3.67 12.00
CA VAL A 212 6.12 -3.46 10.77
C VAL A 212 5.22 -3.57 9.54
N ALA A 213 4.30 -4.54 9.53
CA ALA A 213 3.44 -4.79 8.38
C ALA A 213 2.38 -3.69 8.21
N LEU A 214 1.81 -3.15 9.28
CA LEU A 214 0.93 -1.96 9.22
C LEU A 214 1.72 -0.68 8.94
N GLY A 215 2.86 -0.47 9.60
CA GLY A 215 3.71 0.71 9.30
C GLY A 215 4.23 0.71 7.86
N ALA A 216 4.30 -0.46 7.23
CA ALA A 216 4.62 -0.62 5.81
C ALA A 216 3.38 -0.68 4.88
N CYS A 217 2.15 -0.80 5.40
CA CYS A 217 0.91 -0.83 4.61
C CYS A 217 0.00 0.25 5.17
N ARG A 218 0.18 1.49 4.72
CA ARG A 218 -0.53 2.64 5.26
C ARG A 218 -1.93 2.75 4.64
N ASP A 219 -2.79 1.80 4.98
CA ASP A 219 -4.25 1.86 4.72
C ASP A 219 -4.98 2.67 5.81
N LEU A 220 -4.21 3.33 6.69
CA LEU A 220 -4.64 4.12 7.83
C LEU A 220 -4.10 5.53 7.69
N LEU A 221 -4.95 6.47 7.29
CA LEU A 221 -4.61 7.88 7.35
C LEU A 221 -5.08 8.45 8.70
N GLU A 222 -4.18 9.22 9.32
CA GLU A 222 -4.55 10.20 10.33
C GLU A 222 -5.49 11.24 9.70
N ASP A 223 -6.41 11.76 10.51
CA ASP A 223 -7.40 12.74 10.10
C ASP A 223 -6.75 13.91 9.32
N PRO A 224 -7.40 14.37 8.23
CA PRO A 224 -7.01 15.62 7.59
C PRO A 224 -7.43 16.79 8.50
N GLU A 225 -6.50 17.30 9.32
CA GLU A 225 -6.56 18.70 9.74
C GLU A 225 -6.22 19.65 8.57
#